data_AF-A0A2C5YLQ3-F1
#
_entry.id   AF-A0A2C5YLQ3-F1
#
_cell.length_a   1.000
_cell.length_b   1.000
_cell.length_c   1.000
_cell.angle_alpha   90.00
_cell.angle_beta   90.00
_cell.angle_gamma   90.00
#
_symmetry.space_group_name_H-M   'P 1'
#
loop_
_entity.id
_entity.type
_entity.pdbx_description
1 polymer ?
#
loop_
_entity_poly.entity_id
_entity_poly.type
_entity_poly.pdbx_seq_one_letter_code
_entity_poly.pdbx_strand_id
1 'polypeptide(L)'
;MASPSPSIYTLPPSPARWDRVGVLYISLAAAWTALVLAGMAFCWANRRDAALRLRGLPLSLGAVSLLHVYWILAQLTYPVGGTMPVVLAYDVQYFVMGIYFPLGIALFHASNCRFLHVARKQMQYARPLLPPPRPRGCDGADSSWLCRVRNMHYSVKLMTLIGMGMVVQVLLTVTMWFLCKKYHPTYGLPGTEIRGTTLPEQMEDLGRGWEWWPSVLWQFIWTWVVAPVLIWRAWGIRDTMGWRTQTIGCCISNLHATPMFLVASYVPAFAPINAYFAPSQW
;
A
#
# COMPACT_ATOMS: atom_id res chain seq x y z
N MET A 1 26.40 -31.29 27.01
CA MET A 1 25.41 -30.90 25.97
C MET A 1 25.68 -29.45 25.65
N ALA A 2 26.10 -29.14 24.41
CA ALA A 2 26.24 -27.75 23.99
C ALA A 2 24.85 -27.11 23.99
N SER A 3 24.69 -25.97 24.68
CA SER A 3 23.48 -25.17 24.57
C SER A 3 23.23 -24.87 23.09
N PRO A 4 21.99 -25.04 22.58
CA PRO A 4 21.70 -24.72 21.19
C PRO A 4 22.10 -23.26 20.94
N SER A 5 22.86 -23.02 19.87
CA SER A 5 23.20 -21.66 19.45
C SER A 5 21.91 -20.85 19.29
N PRO A 6 21.87 -19.61 19.81
CA PRO A 6 20.66 -18.81 19.76
C PRO A 6 20.27 -18.56 18.30
N SER A 7 19.02 -18.85 17.98
CA SER A 7 18.45 -18.68 16.64
C SER A 7 17.23 -17.79 16.72
N ILE A 8 16.93 -17.06 15.65
CA ILE A 8 15.73 -16.21 15.57
C ILE A 8 14.42 -16.99 15.76
N TYR A 9 14.42 -18.31 15.52
CA TYR A 9 13.27 -19.19 15.71
C TYR A 9 13.01 -19.53 17.17
N THR A 10 14.03 -19.41 18.04
CA THR A 10 13.98 -19.78 19.45
C THR A 10 14.15 -18.58 20.38
N LEU A 11 14.36 -17.39 19.83
CA LEU A 11 14.53 -16.17 20.61
C LEU A 11 13.23 -15.85 21.37
N PRO A 12 13.27 -15.71 22.71
CA PRO A 12 12.08 -15.41 23.48
C PRO A 12 11.60 -13.98 23.17
N PRO A 13 10.28 -13.74 23.22
CA PRO A 13 9.74 -12.39 23.16
C PRO A 13 10.27 -11.51 24.29
N SER A 14 10.35 -10.22 24.01
CA SER A 14 10.74 -9.16 24.95
C SER A 14 9.52 -8.37 25.43
N PRO A 15 9.53 -7.78 26.63
CA PRO A 15 8.43 -6.92 27.06
C PRO A 15 8.28 -5.69 26.16
N ALA A 16 7.08 -5.14 26.12
CA ALA A 16 6.80 -3.92 25.35
C ALA A 16 7.67 -2.75 25.81
N ARG A 17 8.09 -1.91 24.87
CA ARG A 17 8.90 -0.72 25.12
C ARG A 17 8.00 0.47 25.44
N TRP A 18 7.82 0.73 26.73
CA TRP A 18 7.06 1.87 27.26
C TRP A 18 7.95 3.04 27.66
N ASP A 19 9.07 3.22 26.97
CA ASP A 19 9.92 4.39 27.10
C ASP A 19 9.23 5.63 26.49
N ARG A 20 9.85 6.80 26.61
CA ARG A 20 9.29 8.06 26.08
C ARG A 20 8.99 7.99 24.58
N VAL A 21 9.82 7.25 23.83
CA VAL A 21 9.64 7.05 22.38
C VAL A 21 8.43 6.14 22.11
N GLY A 22 8.29 5.01 22.82
CA GLY A 22 7.14 4.13 22.69
C GLY A 22 5.82 4.82 23.04
N VAL A 23 5.80 5.62 24.11
CA VAL A 23 4.64 6.45 24.48
C VAL A 23 4.31 7.48 23.39
N LEU A 24 5.31 8.09 22.77
CA LEU A 24 5.11 9.00 21.63
C LEU A 24 4.44 8.28 20.45
N TYR A 25 4.95 7.11 20.05
CA TYR A 25 4.36 6.33 18.95
C TYR A 25 2.90 5.96 19.22
N ILE A 26 2.59 5.48 20.42
CA ILE A 26 1.24 5.06 20.80
C ILE A 26 0.29 6.24 20.91
N SER A 27 0.72 7.35 21.52
CA SER A 27 -0.10 8.55 21.63
C SER A 27 -0.38 9.18 20.25
N LEU A 28 0.62 9.22 19.37
CA LEU A 28 0.44 9.66 17.98
C LEU A 28 -0.52 8.74 17.23
N ALA A 29 -0.35 7.42 17.36
CA ALA A 29 -1.23 6.44 16.75
C ALA A 29 -2.69 6.61 17.19
N ALA A 30 -2.92 6.78 18.50
CA ALA A 30 -4.25 6.98 19.07
C ALA A 30 -4.88 8.31 18.63
N ALA A 31 -4.14 9.41 18.73
CA ALA A 31 -4.61 10.74 18.36
C ALA A 31 -4.96 10.82 16.86
N TRP A 32 -4.07 10.33 15.99
CA TRP A 32 -4.31 10.32 14.55
C TRP A 32 -5.47 9.40 14.17
N THR A 33 -5.59 8.24 14.81
CA THR A 33 -6.73 7.33 14.60
C THR A 33 -8.05 7.99 14.98
N ALA A 34 -8.11 8.69 16.11
CA ALA A 34 -9.31 9.43 16.51
C ALA A 34 -9.69 10.50 15.47
N LEU A 35 -8.71 11.25 14.95
CA LEU A 35 -8.93 12.25 13.91
C LEU A 35 -9.42 11.63 12.59
N VAL A 36 -8.80 10.53 12.15
CA VAL A 36 -9.20 9.81 10.93
C VAL A 36 -10.63 9.28 11.07
N LEU A 37 -10.95 8.60 12.18
CA LEU A 37 -12.30 8.07 12.42
C LEU A 37 -13.34 9.18 12.50
N ALA A 38 -13.04 10.31 13.17
CA ALA A 38 -13.91 11.47 13.21
C ALA A 38 -14.15 12.04 11.80
N GLY A 39 -13.10 12.18 10.99
CA GLY A 39 -13.20 12.65 9.60
C GLY A 39 -14.00 11.70 8.70
N MET A 40 -13.81 10.39 8.86
CA MET A 40 -14.57 9.36 8.14
C MET A 40 -16.05 9.39 8.54
N ALA A 41 -16.34 9.49 9.85
CA ALA A 41 -17.70 9.60 10.37
C ALA A 41 -18.40 10.87 9.88
N PHE A 42 -17.71 12.02 9.89
CA PHE A 42 -18.20 13.27 9.33
C PHE A 42 -18.54 13.14 7.84
N CYS A 43 -17.63 12.57 7.04
CA CYS A 43 -17.87 12.34 5.61
C CYS A 43 -19.04 11.37 5.36
N TRP A 44 -19.21 10.37 6.22
CA TRP A 44 -20.30 9.41 6.12
C TRP A 44 -21.65 10.03 6.49
N ALA A 45 -21.70 10.84 7.55
CA ALA A 45 -22.90 11.57 7.96
C ALA A 45 -23.36 12.53 6.85
N ASN A 46 -22.43 13.24 6.23
CA ASN A 46 -22.70 14.21 5.15
C ASN A 46 -22.70 13.59 3.74
N ARG A 47 -22.79 12.26 3.61
CA ARG A 47 -22.70 11.53 2.33
C ARG A 47 -23.71 11.94 1.24
N ARG A 48 -24.75 12.69 1.61
CA ARG A 48 -25.78 13.19 0.68
C ARG A 48 -25.32 14.42 -0.10
N ASP A 49 -24.28 15.12 0.36
CA ASP A 49 -23.73 16.29 -0.32
C ASP A 49 -23.18 15.94 -1.69
N ALA A 50 -23.46 16.80 -2.67
CA ALA A 50 -23.05 16.59 -4.06
C ALA A 50 -21.52 16.43 -4.18
N ALA A 51 -20.74 17.21 -3.41
CA ALA A 51 -19.29 17.13 -3.39
C ALA A 51 -18.78 15.73 -2.97
N LEU A 52 -19.38 15.13 -1.95
CA LEU A 52 -18.96 13.82 -1.44
C LEU A 52 -19.46 12.65 -2.31
N ARG A 53 -20.65 12.77 -2.92
CA ARG A 53 -21.17 11.77 -3.85
C ARG A 53 -20.32 11.61 -5.11
N LEU A 54 -19.74 12.70 -5.61
CA LEU A 54 -18.88 12.69 -6.80
C LEU A 54 -17.60 11.87 -6.56
N ARG A 55 -17.03 11.97 -5.35
CA ARG A 55 -15.76 11.31 -4.98
C ARG A 55 -15.86 9.78 -4.86
N GLY A 56 -17.06 9.26 -4.60
CA GLY A 56 -17.27 7.82 -4.40
C GLY A 56 -16.75 7.35 -3.04
N LEU A 57 -17.40 7.83 -1.98
CA LEU A 57 -17.06 7.59 -0.56
C LEU A 57 -16.60 6.16 -0.23
N PRO A 58 -17.28 5.07 -0.66
CA PRO A 58 -16.85 3.71 -0.28
C PRO A 58 -15.42 3.37 -0.73
N LEU A 59 -15.01 3.81 -1.91
CA LEU A 59 -13.66 3.55 -2.43
C LEU A 59 -12.62 4.37 -1.65
N SER A 60 -12.90 5.65 -1.39
CA SER A 60 -11.99 6.51 -0.63
C SER A 60 -11.85 6.05 0.81
N LEU A 61 -12.97 5.74 1.49
CA LEU A 61 -12.96 5.24 2.86
C LEU A 61 -12.29 3.88 2.95
N GLY A 62 -12.51 2.97 2.00
CA GLY A 62 -11.81 1.69 1.93
C GLY A 62 -10.30 1.85 1.77
N ALA A 63 -9.86 2.76 0.89
CA ALA A 63 -8.44 3.07 0.72
C ALA A 63 -7.82 3.61 2.02
N VAL A 64 -8.48 4.61 2.63
CA VAL A 64 -8.03 5.21 3.89
C VAL A 64 -7.97 4.17 5.00
N SER A 65 -8.97 3.30 5.15
CA SER A 65 -8.96 2.25 6.16
C SER A 65 -7.77 1.30 6.01
N LEU A 66 -7.50 0.80 4.80
CA LEU A 66 -6.37 -0.12 4.57
C LEU A 66 -5.03 0.55 4.84
N LEU A 67 -4.84 1.78 4.35
CA LEU A 67 -3.60 2.54 4.58
C LEU A 67 -3.45 2.94 6.06
N HIS A 68 -4.55 3.18 6.76
CA HIS A 68 -4.54 3.52 8.18
C HIS A 68 -4.21 2.31 9.06
N VAL A 69 -4.72 1.12 8.73
CA VAL A 69 -4.32 -0.14 9.38
C VAL A 69 -2.83 -0.39 9.17
N TYR A 70 -2.33 -0.22 7.94
CA TYR A 70 -0.90 -0.26 7.64
C TYR A 70 -0.10 0.70 8.54
N TRP A 71 -0.51 1.96 8.60
CA TRP A 71 0.17 2.99 9.37
C TRP A 71 0.16 2.70 10.88
N ILE A 72 -0.95 2.22 11.45
CA ILE A 72 -1.01 1.80 12.86
C ILE A 72 0.01 0.69 13.13
N LEU A 73 0.03 -0.35 12.30
CA LEU A 73 0.95 -1.48 12.49
C LEU A 73 2.42 -1.05 12.37
N ALA A 74 2.71 -0.11 11.46
CA ALA A 74 3.99 0.57 11.41
C ALA A 74 4.31 1.27 12.75
N GLN A 75 3.41 2.09 13.31
CA GLN A 75 3.64 2.75 14.61
C GLN A 75 3.85 1.77 15.76
N LEU A 76 3.20 0.60 15.73
CA LEU A 76 3.31 -0.44 16.77
C LEU A 76 4.62 -1.23 16.72
N THR A 77 5.38 -1.15 15.62
CA THR A 77 6.58 -1.97 15.42
C THR A 77 7.64 -1.70 16.50
N TYR A 78 7.87 -0.44 16.85
CA TYR A 78 8.81 -0.08 17.92
C TYR A 78 8.34 -0.47 19.34
N PRO A 79 7.15 -0.03 19.81
CA PRO A 79 6.72 -0.30 21.18
C PRO A 79 6.30 -1.75 21.43
N VAL A 80 5.73 -2.44 20.43
CA VAL A 80 5.06 -3.74 20.61
C VAL A 80 5.70 -4.86 19.77
N GLY A 81 6.44 -4.55 18.70
CA GLY A 81 7.00 -5.59 17.81
C GLY A 81 7.85 -6.64 18.52
N GLY A 82 8.56 -6.25 19.59
CA GLY A 82 9.36 -7.16 20.40
C GLY A 82 8.56 -8.13 21.28
N THR A 83 7.25 -7.97 21.47
CA THR A 83 6.43 -8.82 22.35
C THR A 83 5.94 -10.10 21.71
N MET A 84 6.19 -10.29 20.42
CA MET A 84 5.87 -11.52 19.70
C MET A 84 7.15 -12.21 19.22
N PRO A 85 7.09 -13.51 18.89
CA PRO A 85 8.23 -14.20 18.29
C PRO A 85 8.72 -13.45 17.04
N VAL A 86 10.04 -13.38 16.85
CA VAL A 86 10.66 -12.57 15.79
C VAL A 86 10.11 -12.92 14.42
N VAL A 87 10.03 -14.22 14.08
CA VAL A 87 9.51 -14.65 12.77
C VAL A 87 8.06 -14.21 12.57
N LEU A 88 7.21 -14.33 13.60
CA LEU A 88 5.83 -13.89 13.53
C LEU A 88 5.70 -12.37 13.32
N ALA A 89 6.57 -11.57 13.95
CA ALA A 89 6.60 -10.12 13.72
C ALA A 89 6.89 -9.79 12.25
N TYR A 90 7.85 -10.48 11.64
CA TYR A 90 8.20 -10.31 10.23
C TYR A 90 7.14 -10.88 9.29
N ASP A 91 6.44 -11.97 9.65
CA ASP A 91 5.28 -12.48 8.90
C ASP A 91 4.19 -11.41 8.83
N VAL A 92 3.84 -10.81 9.98
CA VAL A 92 2.85 -9.73 10.06
C VAL A 92 3.30 -8.56 9.19
N GLN A 93 4.56 -8.12 9.31
CA GLN A 93 5.10 -7.05 8.48
C GLN A 93 5.03 -7.37 6.98
N TYR A 94 5.37 -8.60 6.59
CA TYR A 94 5.33 -9.06 5.21
C TYR A 94 3.92 -8.98 4.62
N PHE A 95 2.91 -9.48 5.33
CA PHE A 95 1.53 -9.41 4.85
C PHE A 95 0.95 -8.01 4.85
N VAL A 96 1.31 -7.19 5.85
CA VAL A 96 0.85 -5.81 5.94
C VAL A 96 1.40 -4.97 4.77
N MET A 97 2.68 -5.12 4.46
CA MET A 97 3.33 -4.47 3.32
C MET A 97 2.92 -5.08 1.98
N GLY A 98 2.69 -6.40 1.91
CA GLY A 98 2.36 -7.12 0.68
C GLY A 98 0.88 -7.11 0.30
N ILE A 99 -0.03 -6.85 1.26
CA ILE A 99 -1.47 -6.85 1.05
C ILE A 99 -2.08 -5.49 1.37
N TYR A 100 -2.07 -5.06 2.63
CA TYR A 100 -2.84 -3.90 3.08
C TYR A 100 -2.39 -2.62 2.37
N PHE A 101 -1.08 -2.40 2.33
CA PHE A 101 -0.51 -1.24 1.67
C PHE A 101 -0.83 -1.18 0.15
N PRO A 102 -0.50 -2.19 -0.68
CA PRO A 102 -0.76 -2.13 -2.11
C PRO A 102 -2.26 -2.13 -2.45
N LEU A 103 -3.11 -2.81 -1.68
CA LEU A 103 -4.56 -2.74 -1.87
C LEU A 103 -5.10 -1.35 -1.51
N GLY A 104 -4.59 -0.73 -0.45
CA GLY A 104 -4.91 0.65 -0.07
C GLY A 104 -4.55 1.65 -1.17
N ILE A 105 -3.34 1.55 -1.72
CA ILE A 105 -2.86 2.37 -2.85
C ILE A 105 -3.70 2.11 -4.11
N ALA A 106 -4.04 0.86 -4.43
CA ALA A 106 -4.88 0.51 -5.56
C ALA A 106 -6.28 1.14 -5.46
N LEU A 107 -6.93 1.07 -4.28
CA LEU A 107 -8.21 1.73 -4.03
C LEU A 107 -8.11 3.25 -4.08
N PHE A 108 -7.01 3.82 -3.58
CA PHE A 108 -6.74 5.26 -3.67
C PHE A 108 -6.66 5.71 -5.13
N HIS A 109 -5.91 4.99 -5.97
CA HIS A 109 -5.84 5.29 -7.40
C HIS A 109 -7.17 5.05 -8.11
N ALA A 110 -7.94 4.02 -7.74
CA ALA A 110 -9.28 3.78 -8.27
C ALA A 110 -10.23 4.98 -7.99
N SER A 111 -10.19 5.50 -6.75
CA SER A 111 -10.96 6.67 -6.34
C SER A 111 -10.56 7.93 -7.12
N ASN A 112 -9.26 8.19 -7.27
CA ASN A 112 -8.77 9.34 -8.04
C ASN A 112 -9.07 9.24 -9.54
N CYS A 113 -8.99 8.04 -10.14
CA CYS A 113 -9.33 7.84 -11.54
C CYS A 113 -10.83 8.07 -11.81
N ARG A 114 -11.71 7.64 -10.89
CA ARG A 114 -13.14 7.95 -10.95
C ARG A 114 -13.36 9.46 -10.91
N PHE A 115 -12.66 10.16 -10.02
CA PHE A 115 -12.73 11.62 -9.94
C PHE A 115 -12.31 12.29 -11.26
N LEU A 116 -11.15 11.91 -11.82
CA LEU A 116 -10.69 12.44 -13.12
C LEU A 116 -11.67 12.20 -14.26
N HIS A 117 -12.32 11.03 -14.28
CA HIS A 117 -13.32 10.71 -15.30
C HIS A 117 -14.56 11.61 -15.21
N VAL A 118 -15.04 11.86 -13.99
CA VAL A 118 -16.18 12.76 -13.74
C VAL A 118 -15.81 14.21 -14.09
N ALA A 119 -14.64 14.68 -13.66
CA ALA A 119 -14.16 16.03 -13.97
C ALA A 119 -14.04 16.26 -15.49
N ARG A 120 -13.52 15.29 -16.24
CA ARG A 120 -13.44 15.36 -17.71
C ARG A 120 -14.81 15.46 -18.36
N LYS A 121 -15.80 14.71 -17.89
CA LYS A 121 -17.18 14.82 -18.40
C LYS A 121 -17.77 16.19 -18.10
N GLN A 122 -17.58 16.72 -16.89
CA GLN A 122 -18.04 18.07 -16.53
C GLN A 122 -17.40 19.14 -17.43
N MET A 123 -16.10 19.04 -17.71
CA MET A 123 -15.41 19.95 -18.65
C MET A 123 -15.95 19.85 -20.08
N GLN A 124 -16.34 18.65 -20.54
CA GLN A 124 -16.95 18.46 -21.86
C GLN A 124 -18.33 19.14 -21.94
N TYR A 125 -19.18 19.00 -20.93
CA TYR A 125 -20.48 19.68 -20.91
C TYR A 125 -20.35 21.21 -20.76
N ALA A 126 -19.31 21.69 -20.09
CA ALA A 126 -19.02 23.11 -19.96
C ALA A 126 -18.41 23.74 -21.24
N ARG A 127 -17.97 22.92 -22.22
CA ARG A 127 -17.40 23.38 -23.50
C ARG A 127 -18.16 22.76 -24.68
N PRO A 128 -19.28 23.37 -25.13
CA PRO A 128 -20.18 22.81 -26.16
C PRO A 128 -19.57 22.61 -27.56
N LEU A 129 -18.34 23.09 -27.82
CA LEU A 129 -17.79 23.25 -29.17
C LEU A 129 -17.01 22.03 -29.71
N LEU A 130 -16.85 20.96 -28.93
CA LEU A 130 -16.16 19.76 -29.38
C LEU A 130 -17.18 18.65 -29.66
N PRO A 131 -17.29 18.16 -30.91
CA PRO A 131 -18.14 17.02 -31.22
C PRO A 131 -17.72 15.84 -30.33
N PRO A 132 -18.68 15.05 -29.82
CA PRO A 132 -18.36 13.86 -29.05
C PRO A 132 -17.50 12.92 -29.92
N PRO A 133 -16.41 12.35 -29.39
CA PRO A 133 -15.62 11.38 -30.14
C PRO A 133 -16.53 10.22 -30.54
N ARG A 134 -16.56 9.90 -31.84
CA ARG A 134 -17.32 8.76 -32.37
C ARG A 134 -16.98 7.49 -31.57
N PRO A 135 -17.96 6.69 -31.13
CA PRO A 135 -17.67 5.45 -30.45
C PRO A 135 -16.90 4.54 -31.41
N ARG A 136 -15.62 4.28 -31.15
CA ARG A 136 -14.87 3.19 -31.79
C ARG A 136 -15.31 1.86 -31.15
N GLY A 137 -16.58 1.50 -31.36
CA GLY A 137 -17.11 0.18 -31.02
C GLY A 137 -16.90 -0.78 -32.19
N CYS A 138 -16.46 -2.00 -31.92
CA CYS A 138 -16.64 -3.08 -32.90
C CYS A 138 -18.15 -3.36 -33.01
N ASP A 139 -18.70 -3.39 -34.23
CA ASP A 139 -20.04 -3.88 -34.50
C ASP A 139 -20.01 -5.42 -34.32
N GLY A 140 -20.60 -5.90 -33.22
CA GLY A 140 -20.64 -7.32 -32.89
C GLY A 140 -20.18 -7.60 -31.45
N ALA A 141 -21.11 -7.48 -30.49
CA ALA A 141 -20.88 -7.85 -29.09
C ALA A 141 -20.76 -9.38 -28.87
N ASP A 142 -21.00 -10.17 -29.91
CA ASP A 142 -21.29 -11.60 -29.80
C ASP A 142 -20.14 -12.55 -30.19
N SER A 143 -19.07 -12.10 -30.86
CA SER A 143 -18.07 -13.05 -31.40
C SER A 143 -16.68 -13.05 -30.75
N SER A 144 -16.35 -12.14 -29.81
CA SER A 144 -15.02 -12.16 -29.18
C SER A 144 -14.97 -11.53 -27.78
N TRP A 145 -14.34 -12.21 -26.83
CA TRP A 145 -14.06 -11.72 -25.47
C TRP A 145 -13.27 -10.41 -25.48
N LEU A 146 -12.33 -10.26 -26.43
CA LEU A 146 -11.56 -9.03 -26.62
C LEU A 146 -12.42 -7.85 -27.09
N CYS A 147 -13.42 -8.10 -27.94
CA CYS A 147 -14.39 -7.10 -28.40
C CYS A 147 -15.27 -6.62 -27.23
N ARG A 148 -15.73 -7.54 -26.38
CA ARG A 148 -16.52 -7.25 -25.18
C ARG A 148 -15.74 -6.40 -24.16
N VAL A 149 -14.46 -6.73 -23.95
CA VAL A 149 -13.56 -5.94 -23.08
C VAL A 149 -13.24 -4.56 -23.68
N ARG A 150 -13.17 -4.44 -25.01
CA ARG A 150 -12.92 -3.16 -25.70
C ARG A 150 -14.13 -2.22 -25.67
N ASN A 151 -15.35 -2.77 -25.78
CA ASN A 151 -16.59 -2.02 -25.75
C ASN A 151 -17.08 -1.69 -24.32
N MET A 152 -16.43 -2.23 -23.28
CA MET A 152 -16.78 -1.96 -21.89
C MET A 152 -16.51 -0.50 -21.50
N HIS A 153 -17.44 0.12 -20.77
CA HIS A 153 -17.27 1.48 -20.26
C HIS A 153 -15.94 1.63 -19.51
N TYR A 154 -15.21 2.73 -19.79
CA TYR A 154 -13.89 3.00 -19.24
C TYR A 154 -13.79 2.80 -17.72
N SER A 155 -14.81 3.23 -16.96
CA SER A 155 -14.86 3.05 -15.51
C SER A 155 -14.95 1.59 -15.10
N VAL A 156 -15.78 0.78 -15.77
CA VAL A 156 -15.93 -0.66 -15.45
C VAL A 156 -14.65 -1.39 -15.81
N LYS A 157 -14.10 -1.14 -17.00
CA LYS A 157 -12.81 -1.69 -17.43
C LYS A 157 -11.68 -1.41 -16.45
N LEU A 158 -11.57 -0.17 -15.98
CA LEU A 158 -10.55 0.21 -15.01
C LEU A 158 -10.76 -0.47 -13.66
N MET A 159 -11.99 -0.51 -13.14
CA MET A 159 -12.29 -1.16 -11.86
C MET A 159 -12.05 -2.66 -11.91
N THR A 160 -12.43 -3.33 -13.00
CA THR A 160 -12.15 -4.76 -13.21
C THR A 160 -10.64 -5.04 -13.26
N LEU A 161 -9.87 -4.19 -13.95
CA LEU A 161 -8.41 -4.35 -14.04
C LEU A 161 -7.73 -4.14 -12.68
N ILE A 162 -8.14 -3.11 -11.93
CA ILE A 162 -7.63 -2.86 -10.57
C ILE A 162 -8.00 -4.03 -9.65
N GLY A 163 -9.25 -4.50 -9.68
CA GLY A 163 -9.70 -5.64 -8.88
C GLY A 163 -8.94 -6.93 -9.19
N MET A 164 -8.72 -7.23 -10.47
CA MET A 164 -7.89 -8.36 -10.89
C MET A 164 -6.44 -8.22 -10.39
N GLY A 165 -5.87 -7.01 -10.49
CA GLY A 165 -4.54 -6.72 -9.94
C GLY A 165 -4.45 -6.92 -8.43
N MET A 166 -5.48 -6.53 -7.67
CA MET A 166 -5.56 -6.77 -6.23
C MET A 166 -5.58 -8.27 -5.89
N VAL A 167 -6.34 -9.08 -6.65
CA VAL A 167 -6.38 -10.54 -6.46
C VAL A 167 -5.03 -11.17 -6.77
N VAL A 168 -4.42 -10.80 -7.91
CA VAL A 168 -3.08 -11.28 -8.28
C VAL A 168 -2.05 -10.91 -7.23
N GLN A 169 -2.09 -9.68 -6.69
CA GLN A 169 -1.20 -9.22 -5.62
C GLN A 169 -1.31 -10.09 -4.37
N VAL A 170 -2.54 -10.40 -3.92
CA VAL A 170 -2.77 -11.24 -2.74
C VAL A 170 -2.25 -12.66 -2.98
N LEU A 171 -2.61 -13.27 -4.12
CA LEU A 171 -2.15 -14.60 -4.47
C LEU A 171 -0.63 -14.68 -4.54
N LEU A 172 0.00 -13.70 -5.20
CA LEU A 172 1.45 -13.64 -5.31
C LEU A 172 2.12 -13.50 -3.95
N THR A 173 1.62 -12.62 -3.07
CA THR A 173 2.16 -12.45 -1.71
C THR A 173 2.05 -13.73 -0.90
N VAL A 174 0.88 -14.38 -0.91
CA VAL A 174 0.65 -15.63 -0.16
C VAL A 174 1.52 -16.76 -0.72
N THR A 175 1.60 -16.91 -2.04
CA THR A 175 2.46 -17.92 -2.68
C THR A 175 3.93 -17.70 -2.33
N MET A 176 4.42 -16.47 -2.39
CA MET A 176 5.82 -16.15 -2.03
C MET A 176 6.12 -16.50 -0.57
N TRP A 177 5.20 -16.21 0.35
CA TRP A 177 5.33 -16.59 1.75
C TRP A 177 5.46 -18.10 1.94
N PHE A 178 4.57 -18.90 1.35
CA PHE A 178 4.63 -20.36 1.41
C PHE A 178 5.88 -20.96 0.75
N LEU A 179 6.44 -20.31 -0.27
CA LEU A 179 7.65 -20.77 -0.96
C LEU A 179 8.94 -20.47 -0.18
N CYS A 180 8.91 -19.56 0.79
CA CYS A 180 10.11 -19.11 1.51
C CYS A 180 10.36 -19.90 2.79
N LYS A 181 11.48 -20.64 2.81
CA LYS A 181 11.93 -21.40 3.99
C LYS A 181 12.27 -20.52 5.20
N LYS A 182 12.54 -19.23 5.00
CA LYS A 182 12.72 -18.24 6.08
C LYS A 182 11.55 -18.20 7.08
N TYR A 183 10.32 -18.26 6.56
CA TYR A 183 9.12 -18.23 7.40
C TYR A 183 8.73 -19.64 7.87
N HIS A 184 9.15 -20.67 7.11
CA HIS A 184 8.82 -22.06 7.35
C HIS A 184 10.06 -22.97 7.28
N PRO A 185 10.77 -23.19 8.40
CA PRO A 185 12.01 -23.99 8.38
C PRO A 185 11.83 -25.43 7.87
N THR A 186 10.60 -25.96 7.94
CA THR A 186 10.28 -27.34 7.58
C THR A 186 9.95 -27.54 6.10
N TYR A 187 9.56 -26.50 5.35
CA TYR A 187 9.16 -26.62 3.95
C TYR A 187 9.39 -25.33 3.15
N GLY A 188 9.46 -25.45 1.82
CA GLY A 188 9.72 -24.34 0.91
C GLY A 188 10.91 -24.61 -0.01
N LEU A 189 11.27 -23.62 -0.82
CA LEU A 189 12.33 -23.76 -1.81
C LEU A 189 13.73 -23.73 -1.17
N PRO A 190 14.60 -24.72 -1.43
CA PRO A 190 16.00 -24.68 -1.02
C PRO A 190 16.71 -23.41 -1.52
N GLY A 191 17.60 -22.83 -0.72
CA GLY A 191 18.30 -21.58 -1.04
C GLY A 191 17.56 -20.30 -0.63
N THR A 192 16.33 -20.42 -0.14
CA THR A 192 15.55 -19.33 0.47
C THR A 192 15.60 -19.32 2.00
N GLU A 193 16.45 -20.16 2.59
CA GLU A 193 16.67 -20.19 4.04
C GLU A 193 17.59 -19.05 4.51
N ILE A 194 17.60 -18.83 5.83
CA ILE A 194 18.47 -17.85 6.48
C ILE A 194 19.91 -18.35 6.43
N ARG A 195 20.84 -17.48 6.04
CA ARG A 195 22.26 -17.84 5.82
C ARG A 195 23.15 -17.35 6.96
N GLY A 196 22.75 -16.28 7.64
CA GLY A 196 23.45 -15.70 8.77
C GLY A 196 23.71 -16.70 9.89
N THR A 197 24.92 -16.67 10.44
CA THR A 197 25.31 -17.53 11.58
C THR A 197 25.08 -16.82 12.90
N THR A 198 25.20 -15.49 12.92
CA THR A 198 24.96 -14.65 14.09
C THR A 198 23.52 -14.14 14.13
N LEU A 199 22.99 -13.84 15.32
CA LEU A 199 21.63 -13.29 15.46
C LEU A 199 21.40 -12.00 14.64
N PRO A 200 22.33 -11.02 14.61
CA PRO A 200 22.15 -9.82 13.79
C PRO A 200 22.05 -10.13 12.29
N GLU A 201 22.91 -11.01 11.77
CA GLU A 201 22.86 -11.44 10.37
C GLU A 201 21.55 -12.18 10.08
N GLN A 202 21.08 -13.04 11.00
CA GLN A 202 19.80 -13.73 10.83
C GLN A 202 18.62 -12.75 10.78
N MET A 203 18.63 -11.67 11.58
CA MET A 203 17.61 -10.62 11.54
C MET A 203 17.65 -9.81 10.24
N GLU A 204 18.85 -9.55 9.73
CA GLU A 204 19.07 -8.86 8.44
C GLU A 204 18.56 -9.70 7.26
N ASP A 205 18.87 -11.00 7.26
CA ASP A 205 18.41 -11.98 6.28
C ASP A 205 16.89 -12.20 6.33
N LEU A 206 16.27 -12.08 7.50
CA LEU A 206 14.81 -12.17 7.67
C LEU A 206 14.11 -10.93 7.11
N GLY A 207 14.71 -9.76 7.28
CA GLY A 207 14.16 -8.49 6.76
C GLY A 207 14.39 -8.24 5.28
N ARG A 208 15.24 -9.02 4.63
CA ARG A 208 15.63 -8.83 3.22
C ARG A 208 15.43 -10.09 2.43
N GLY A 209 14.95 -9.97 1.20
CA GLY A 209 15.04 -11.08 0.28
C GLY A 209 14.22 -10.91 -0.97
N TRP A 210 14.31 -11.92 -1.82
CA TRP A 210 13.63 -11.95 -3.11
C TRP A 210 12.11 -11.97 -2.93
N GLU A 211 11.59 -12.49 -1.82
CA GLU A 211 10.16 -12.53 -1.50
C GLU A 211 9.47 -11.16 -1.50
N TRP A 212 10.24 -10.08 -1.34
CA TRP A 212 9.78 -8.71 -1.37
C TRP A 212 9.63 -8.13 -2.78
N TRP A 213 10.18 -8.81 -3.80
CA TRP A 213 10.19 -8.30 -5.18
C TRP A 213 8.81 -7.86 -5.70
N PRO A 214 7.69 -8.59 -5.44
CA PRO A 214 6.40 -8.19 -5.97
C PRO A 214 5.94 -6.86 -5.39
N SER A 215 6.06 -6.73 -4.07
CA SER A 215 5.64 -5.54 -3.31
C SER A 215 6.47 -4.32 -3.72
N VAL A 216 7.80 -4.48 -3.78
CA VAL A 216 8.71 -3.40 -4.16
C VAL A 216 8.51 -2.97 -5.61
N LEU A 217 8.41 -3.91 -6.55
CA LEU A 217 8.17 -3.59 -7.96
C LEU A 217 6.84 -2.86 -8.15
N TRP A 218 5.78 -3.35 -7.51
CA TRP A 218 4.46 -2.74 -7.62
C TRP A 218 4.42 -1.34 -7.00
N GLN A 219 5.05 -1.17 -5.84
CA GLN A 219 5.19 0.15 -5.20
C GLN A 219 5.96 1.11 -6.09
N PHE A 220 7.06 0.66 -6.73
CA PHE A 220 7.81 1.46 -7.68
C PHE A 220 6.95 1.87 -8.88
N ILE A 221 6.19 0.96 -9.48
CA ILE A 221 5.28 1.28 -10.59
C ILE A 221 4.25 2.35 -10.17
N TRP A 222 3.62 2.22 -9.00
CA TRP A 222 2.65 3.21 -8.55
C TRP A 222 3.27 4.58 -8.27
N THR A 223 4.39 4.60 -7.56
CA THR A 223 5.02 5.84 -7.08
C THR A 223 5.82 6.54 -8.17
N TRP A 224 6.55 5.82 -9.01
CA TRP A 224 7.47 6.40 -10.00
C TRP A 224 6.94 6.40 -11.44
N VAL A 225 5.85 5.68 -11.73
CA VAL A 225 5.22 5.71 -13.05
C VAL A 225 3.82 6.31 -12.98
N VAL A 226 2.93 5.75 -12.16
CA VAL A 226 1.52 6.17 -12.16
C VAL A 226 1.32 7.53 -11.49
N ALA A 227 1.96 7.79 -10.35
CA ALA A 227 1.80 9.05 -9.63
C ALA A 227 2.27 10.27 -10.45
N PRO A 228 3.43 10.26 -11.15
CA PRO A 228 3.79 11.33 -12.08
C PRO A 228 2.77 11.54 -13.20
N VAL A 229 2.23 10.46 -13.78
CA VAL A 229 1.17 10.55 -14.80
C VAL A 229 -0.11 11.19 -14.23
N LEU A 230 -0.46 10.90 -12.98
CA LEU A 230 -1.59 11.53 -12.30
C LEU A 230 -1.35 13.00 -12.01
N ILE A 231 -0.15 13.37 -11.53
CA ILE A 231 0.26 14.76 -11.34
C ILE A 231 0.15 15.53 -12.66
N TRP A 232 0.71 14.99 -13.75
CA TRP A 232 0.65 15.61 -15.07
C TRP A 232 -0.79 15.81 -15.55
N ARG A 233 -1.64 14.79 -15.42
CA ARG A 233 -3.06 14.87 -15.81
C ARG A 233 -3.88 15.81 -14.93
N ALA A 234 -3.54 15.94 -13.65
CA ALA A 234 -4.23 16.81 -12.70
C ALA A 234 -3.79 18.28 -12.81
N TRP A 235 -2.62 18.56 -13.39
CA TRP A 235 -2.01 19.89 -13.41
C TRP A 235 -2.90 20.98 -14.01
N GLY A 236 -3.64 20.64 -15.09
CA GLY A 236 -4.51 21.57 -15.80
C GLY A 236 -5.93 21.71 -15.22
N ILE A 237 -6.27 20.98 -14.15
CA ILE A 237 -7.61 21.01 -13.56
C ILE A 237 -7.70 22.18 -12.58
N ARG A 238 -8.69 23.05 -12.74
CA ARG A 238 -9.03 24.11 -11.78
C ARG A 238 -10.28 23.69 -11.03
N ASP A 239 -10.13 23.31 -9.78
CA ASP A 239 -11.21 22.85 -8.92
C ASP A 239 -11.39 23.77 -7.70
N THR A 240 -12.64 24.04 -7.34
CA THR A 240 -12.99 24.89 -6.19
C THR A 240 -12.85 24.17 -4.84
N MET A 241 -12.77 22.84 -4.87
CA MET A 241 -12.77 21.96 -3.69
C MET A 241 -11.36 21.54 -3.23
N GLY A 242 -10.29 21.99 -3.92
CA GLY A 242 -8.89 21.69 -3.56
C GLY A 242 -8.47 20.21 -3.70
N TRP A 243 -9.26 19.39 -4.37
CA TRP A 243 -8.98 17.99 -4.68
C TRP A 243 -7.73 17.82 -5.55
N ARG A 244 -7.46 18.73 -6.50
CA ARG A 244 -6.19 18.72 -7.24
C ARG A 244 -5.00 18.76 -6.28
N THR A 245 -5.02 19.71 -5.35
CA THR A 245 -3.92 19.90 -4.38
C THR A 245 -3.77 18.68 -3.50
N GLN A 246 -4.89 18.05 -3.08
CA GLN A 246 -4.85 16.78 -2.34
C GLN A 246 -4.19 15.67 -3.16
N THR A 247 -4.61 15.45 -4.41
CA THR A 247 -4.01 14.40 -5.26
C THR A 247 -2.52 14.64 -5.49
N ILE A 248 -2.11 15.88 -5.78
CA ILE A 248 -0.70 16.23 -5.96
C ILE A 248 0.08 16.01 -4.66
N GLY A 249 -0.43 16.48 -3.53
CA GLY A 249 0.20 16.32 -2.22
C GLY A 249 0.42 14.85 -1.87
N CYS A 250 -0.62 14.00 -2.02
CA CYS A 250 -0.51 12.57 -1.78
C CYS A 250 0.47 11.85 -2.73
N CYS A 251 0.55 12.28 -3.99
CA CYS A 251 1.50 11.71 -4.94
C CYS A 251 2.94 12.06 -4.55
N ILE A 252 3.20 13.33 -4.24
CA ILE A 252 4.54 13.80 -3.85
C ILE A 252 4.99 13.15 -2.54
N SER A 253 4.11 13.05 -1.54
CA SER A 253 4.43 12.43 -0.25
C SER A 253 4.83 10.96 -0.39
N ASN A 254 4.36 10.25 -1.43
CA ASN A 254 4.70 8.85 -1.65
C ASN A 254 5.98 8.62 -2.47
N LEU A 255 6.55 9.63 -3.14
CA LEU A 255 7.68 9.44 -4.06
C LEU A 255 8.93 8.87 -3.38
N HIS A 256 9.18 9.29 -2.13
CA HIS A 256 10.36 8.89 -1.39
C HIS A 256 10.24 7.53 -0.69
N ALA A 257 9.04 6.95 -0.60
CA ALA A 257 8.79 5.74 0.17
C ALA A 257 9.64 4.55 -0.31
N THR A 258 9.61 4.19 -1.60
CA THR A 258 10.40 3.07 -2.13
C THR A 258 11.91 3.29 -2.02
N PRO A 259 12.47 4.46 -2.43
CA PRO A 259 13.89 4.74 -2.21
C PRO A 259 14.29 4.64 -0.74
N MET A 260 13.52 5.21 0.18
CA MET A 260 13.84 5.19 1.61
C MET A 260 13.71 3.81 2.22
N PHE A 261 12.72 3.02 1.81
CA PHE A 261 12.61 1.61 2.19
C PHE A 261 13.87 0.82 1.78
N LEU A 262 14.35 1.00 0.55
CA LEU A 262 15.56 0.32 0.06
C LEU A 262 16.81 0.81 0.80
N VAL A 263 16.95 2.12 1.02
CA VAL A 263 18.08 2.69 1.77
C VAL A 263 18.08 2.17 3.21
N ALA A 264 16.95 2.24 3.90
CA ALA A 264 16.82 1.73 5.26
C ALA A 264 17.07 0.21 5.32
N SER A 265 16.69 -0.53 4.27
CA SER A 265 16.91 -1.97 4.22
C SER A 265 18.37 -2.33 3.98
N TYR A 266 19.06 -1.67 3.04
CA TYR A 266 20.37 -2.13 2.52
C TYR A 266 21.58 -1.28 2.93
N VAL A 267 21.39 -0.08 3.46
CA VAL A 267 22.50 0.82 3.85
C VAL A 267 22.81 0.68 5.34
N PRO A 268 23.98 0.17 5.76
CA PRO A 268 24.30 -0.05 7.17
C PRO A 268 24.24 1.21 8.05
N ALA A 269 24.50 2.39 7.45
CA ALA A 269 24.43 3.67 8.15
C ALA A 269 23.02 4.01 8.70
N PHE A 270 21.97 3.34 8.22
CA PHE A 270 20.61 3.49 8.74
C PHE A 270 20.31 2.60 9.94
N ALA A 271 21.22 1.71 10.37
CA ALA A 271 20.99 0.84 11.53
C ALA A 271 20.59 1.60 12.82
N PRO A 272 21.19 2.76 13.17
CA PRO A 272 20.75 3.53 14.33
C PRO A 272 19.33 4.07 14.20
N ILE A 273 18.90 4.39 12.97
CA ILE A 273 17.55 4.87 12.68
C ILE A 273 16.56 3.70 12.76
N ASN A 274 16.90 2.56 12.15
CA ASN A 274 16.07 1.35 12.11
C ASN A 274 15.75 0.79 13.51
N ALA A 275 16.57 1.11 14.52
CA ALA A 275 16.29 0.77 15.90
C ALA A 275 15.01 1.42 16.46
N TYR A 276 14.63 2.58 15.90
CA TYR A 276 13.45 3.36 16.28
C TYR A 276 12.38 3.41 15.18
N PHE A 277 12.83 3.46 13.91
CA PHE A 277 12.00 3.64 12.74
C PHE A 277 12.28 2.53 11.72
N ALA A 278 11.49 1.45 11.78
CA ALA A 278 11.73 0.28 10.95
C ALA A 278 11.63 0.60 9.45
N PRO A 279 12.35 -0.12 8.56
CA PRO A 279 12.32 0.15 7.12
C PRO A 279 10.91 0.20 6.52
N SER A 280 10.00 -0.64 7.01
CA SER A 280 8.60 -0.68 6.56
C SER A 280 7.72 0.50 7.04
N GLN A 281 8.27 1.46 7.78
CA GLN A 281 7.54 2.67 8.16
C GLN A 281 7.68 3.80 7.12
N TRP A 282 8.64 3.68 6.19
CA TRP A 282 8.83 4.61 5.06
C TRP A 282 7.78 4.42 3.97
#